data_AF-A0A7J4JKK5-F1
#
_entry.id   AF-A0A7J4JKK5-F1
#
_cell.length_a   1.000
_cell.length_b   1.000
_cell.length_c   1.000
_cell.angle_alpha   90.00
_cell.angle_beta   90.00
_cell.angle_gamma   90.00
#
_symmetry.space_group_name_H-M   'P 1'
#
loop_
_entity.id
_entity.type
_entity.pdbx_description
1 polymer ?
#
loop_
_entity_poly.entity_id
_entity_poly.type
_entity_poly.pdbx_seq_one_letter_code
_entity_poly.pdbx_strand_id
1 'polypeptide(L)'
;MESGKLREAVALFNEQKFFECHEVLEVLWRVEKGKDKRFYQGILQFAVALEHHKRGNAGGFFKVLQDARQSLEGYPTPYQGIKLQKLRDDLEGWWDYAIGRSKTTPGFPHIEFTQGIILG
;
A
#
# COMPACT_ATOMS: atom_id res chain seq x y z
N MET A 1 9.70 14.80 10.38
CA MET A 1 9.19 15.35 9.11
C MET A 1 8.75 14.25 8.14
N GLU A 2 9.48 13.14 8.01
CA GLU A 2 9.08 11.98 7.17
C GLU A 2 7.91 11.16 7.77
N SER A 3 7.92 10.95 9.08
CA SER A 3 6.89 10.19 9.82
C SER A 3 5.48 10.82 9.80
N GLY A 4 5.37 12.13 9.53
CA GLY A 4 4.08 12.83 9.46
C GLY A 4 3.34 12.53 8.15
N LYS A 5 4.03 12.66 7.02
CA LYS A 5 3.46 12.38 5.70
C LYS A 5 3.12 10.90 5.52
N LEU A 6 3.92 9.99 6.07
CA LEU A 6 3.58 8.56 6.03
C LEU A 6 2.28 8.28 6.79
N ARG A 7 2.07 8.89 7.97
CA ARG A 7 0.82 8.74 8.72
C ARG A 7 -0.37 9.33 7.98
N GLU A 8 -0.21 10.48 7.34
CA GLU A 8 -1.23 11.10 6.49
C GLU A 8 -1.60 10.19 5.33
N ALA A 9 -0.61 9.69 4.58
CA ALA A 9 -0.82 8.75 3.49
C ALA A 9 -1.55 7.49 3.95
N VAL A 10 -1.16 6.93 5.11
CA VAL A 10 -1.83 5.74 5.69
C VAL A 10 -3.27 6.04 6.09
N ALA A 11 -3.55 7.21 6.67
CA ALA A 11 -4.92 7.62 6.99
C ALA A 11 -5.79 7.70 5.73
N LEU A 12 -5.29 8.35 4.67
CA LEU A 12 -5.97 8.44 3.38
C LEU A 12 -6.19 7.05 2.74
N PHE A 13 -5.19 6.19 2.80
CA PHE A 13 -5.29 4.80 2.31
C PHE A 13 -6.41 4.04 3.02
N ASN A 14 -6.44 4.12 4.36
CA ASN A 14 -7.43 3.45 5.20
C ASN A 14 -8.85 4.02 5.02
N GLU A 15 -8.97 5.29 4.61
CA GLU A 15 -10.23 5.94 4.20
C GLU A 15 -10.61 5.67 2.74
N GLN A 16 -9.85 4.84 2.01
CA GLN A 16 -10.06 4.51 0.60
C GLN A 16 -9.97 5.73 -0.36
N LYS A 17 -9.29 6.80 0.11
CA LYS A 17 -8.90 7.99 -0.66
C LYS A 17 -7.57 7.73 -1.37
N PHE A 18 -7.59 6.75 -2.26
CA PHE A 18 -6.37 6.21 -2.85
C PHE A 18 -5.65 7.19 -3.78
N PHE A 19 -6.39 8.09 -4.44
CA PHE A 19 -5.80 9.12 -5.28
C PHE A 19 -5.00 10.14 -4.45
N GLU A 20 -5.59 10.64 -3.37
CA GLU A 20 -4.96 11.57 -2.44
C GLU A 20 -3.80 10.91 -1.69
N CYS A 21 -3.96 9.64 -1.30
CA CYS A 21 -2.89 8.82 -0.74
C CYS A 21 -1.68 8.75 -1.68
N HIS A 22 -1.94 8.51 -2.98
CA HIS A 22 -0.91 8.49 -4.02
C HIS A 22 -0.16 9.81 -4.08
N GLU A 23 -0.85 10.96 -4.06
CA GLU A 23 -0.20 12.28 -4.13
C GLU A 23 0.74 12.52 -2.94
N VAL A 24 0.32 12.14 -1.73
CA VAL A 24 1.16 12.27 -0.52
C VAL A 24 2.39 11.34 -0.60
N LEU A 25 2.20 10.09 -1.01
CA LEU A 25 3.28 9.11 -1.15
C LEU A 25 4.25 9.48 -2.28
N GLU A 26 3.79 10.11 -3.35
CA GLU A 26 4.65 10.54 -4.45
C GLU A 26 5.68 11.56 -3.97
N VAL A 27 5.29 12.47 -3.06
CA VAL A 27 6.22 13.43 -2.47
C VAL A 27 7.31 12.73 -1.65
N LEU A 28 6.95 11.72 -0.85
CA LEU A 28 7.93 10.89 -0.12
C LEU A 28 8.84 10.12 -1.08
N TRP A 29 8.25 9.41 -2.04
CA TRP A 29 8.98 8.59 -3.00
C TRP A 29 10.01 9.38 -3.83
N ARG A 30 9.68 10.62 -4.22
CA ARG A 30 10.57 11.47 -5.04
C ARG A 30 11.84 11.88 -4.31
N VAL A 31 11.79 12.09 -2.99
CA VAL A 31 12.95 12.56 -2.20
C VAL A 31 13.78 11.43 -1.62
N GLU A 32 13.21 10.22 -1.56
CA GLU A 32 13.84 9.07 -0.92
C GLU A 32 14.81 8.29 -1.80
N LYS A 33 15.65 7.48 -1.16
CA LYS A 33 16.69 6.66 -1.81
C LYS A 33 16.71 5.23 -1.28
N GLY A 34 17.35 4.34 -2.04
CA GLY A 34 17.58 2.96 -1.63
C GLY A 34 16.29 2.20 -1.31
N LYS A 35 16.30 1.46 -0.19
CA LYS A 35 15.21 0.59 0.23
C LYS A 35 13.92 1.32 0.58
N ASP A 36 13.98 2.53 1.12
CA ASP A 36 12.80 3.31 1.52
C ASP A 36 12.05 3.85 0.30
N LYS A 37 12.79 4.26 -0.74
CA LYS A 37 12.19 4.61 -2.03
C LYS A 37 11.34 3.46 -2.60
N ARG A 38 11.91 2.25 -2.67
CA ARG A 38 11.19 1.08 -3.21
C ARG A 38 10.00 0.67 -2.32
N PHE A 39 10.13 0.85 -1.00
CA PHE A 39 9.04 0.60 -0.07
C PHE A 39 7.85 1.56 -0.29
N TYR A 40 8.10 2.87 -0.34
CA TYR A 40 7.06 3.87 -0.60
C TYR A 40 6.44 3.71 -1.98
N GLN A 41 7.23 3.32 -2.99
CA GLN A 41 6.73 2.96 -4.31
C GLN A 41 5.73 1.80 -4.25
N GLY A 42 5.97 0.78 -3.41
CA GLY A 42 5.06 -0.35 -3.26
C GLY A 42 3.70 0.03 -2.66
N ILE A 43 3.69 0.84 -1.60
CA ILE A 43 2.42 1.35 -1.01
C ILE A 43 1.69 2.23 -2.03
N LEU A 44 2.42 3.11 -2.72
CA LEU A 44 1.89 3.99 -3.76
C LEU A 44 1.24 3.18 -4.88
N GLN A 45 1.94 2.17 -5.40
CA GLN A 45 1.41 1.28 -6.44
C GLN A 45 0.17 0.55 -5.95
N PHE A 46 0.14 0.09 -4.69
CA PHE A 46 -1.06 -0.56 -4.18
C PHE A 46 -2.26 0.38 -4.13
N ALA A 47 -2.07 1.63 -3.69
CA ALA A 47 -3.12 2.66 -3.73
C ALA A 47 -3.61 2.90 -5.18
N VAL A 48 -2.69 3.07 -6.13
CA VAL A 48 -3.03 3.28 -7.55
C VAL A 48 -3.77 2.07 -8.14
N ALA A 49 -3.38 0.85 -7.79
CA ALA A 49 -4.08 -0.35 -8.24
C ALA A 49 -5.53 -0.37 -7.74
N LEU A 50 -5.76 -0.08 -6.46
CA LEU A 50 -7.11 -0.03 -5.88
C LEU A 50 -7.96 1.11 -6.48
N GLU A 51 -7.33 2.25 -6.80
CA GLU A 51 -8.00 3.33 -7.53
C GLU A 51 -8.39 2.92 -8.95
N HIS A 52 -7.52 2.18 -9.67
CA HIS A 52 -7.89 1.59 -10.95
C HIS A 52 -9.05 0.62 -10.83
N HIS A 53 -9.08 -0.20 -9.78
CA HIS A 53 -10.21 -1.08 -9.50
C HIS A 53 -11.51 -0.28 -9.28
N LYS A 54 -11.49 0.77 -8.46
CA LYS A 54 -12.67 1.65 -8.24
C LYS A 54 -13.18 2.28 -9.53
N ARG A 55 -12.30 2.57 -10.49
CA ARG A 55 -12.64 3.14 -11.80
C ARG A 55 -13.01 2.09 -12.86
N GLY A 56 -13.02 0.80 -12.52
CA GLY A 56 -13.30 -0.28 -13.47
C GLY A 56 -12.18 -0.52 -14.50
N ASN A 57 -10.97 0.01 -14.28
CA ASN A 57 -9.83 -0.21 -15.16
C ASN A 57 -9.09 -1.50 -14.77
N ALA A 58 -9.60 -2.64 -15.25
CA ALA A 58 -9.04 -3.96 -14.94
C ALA A 58 -7.58 -4.14 -15.41
N GLY A 59 -7.23 -3.61 -16.59
CA GLY A 59 -5.87 -3.71 -17.13
C GLY A 59 -4.86 -2.92 -16.30
N GLY A 60 -5.21 -1.68 -15.92
CA GLY A 60 -4.40 -0.86 -15.02
C GLY A 60 -4.28 -1.47 -13.63
N PHE A 61 -5.39 -1.96 -13.08
CA PHE A 61 -5.42 -2.66 -11.80
C PHE A 61 -4.44 -3.84 -11.77
N PHE A 62 -4.54 -4.77 -12.73
CA PHE A 62 -3.70 -5.97 -12.76
C PHE A 62 -2.21 -5.62 -12.82
N LYS A 63 -1.83 -4.75 -13.76
CA LYS A 63 -0.43 -4.38 -13.98
C LYS A 63 0.18 -3.73 -12.73
N VAL A 64 -0.48 -2.71 -12.18
CA VAL A 64 0.06 -1.96 -11.05
C VAL A 64 0.02 -2.80 -9.77
N LEU A 65 -0.98 -3.67 -9.59
CA LEU A 65 -1.02 -4.59 -8.47
C LEU A 65 0.19 -5.54 -8.49
N GLN A 66 0.53 -6.11 -9.66
CA GLN A 66 1.70 -6.97 -9.81
C GLN A 66 3.00 -6.26 -9.40
N ASP A 67 3.18 -5.01 -9.82
CA ASP A 67 4.34 -4.21 -9.45
C ASP A 67 4.37 -3.92 -7.94
N ALA A 68 3.22 -3.65 -7.32
CA ALA A 68 3.10 -3.45 -5.88
C ALA A 68 3.58 -4.67 -5.09
N ARG A 69 3.25 -5.90 -5.54
CA ARG A 69 3.69 -7.15 -4.88
C ARG A 69 5.21 -7.24 -4.85
N GLN A 70 5.83 -7.02 -6.00
CA GLN A 70 7.29 -7.08 -6.15
C GLN A 70 8.00 -5.97 -5.35
N SER A 71 7.36 -4.81 -5.21
CA SER A 71 7.91 -3.68 -4.45
C SER A 71 7.84 -3.87 -2.94
N LEU A 72 6.86 -4.61 -2.42
CA LEU A 72 6.68 -4.85 -0.97
C LEU A 72 7.28 -6.18 -0.47
N GLU A 73 7.87 -6.96 -1.36
CA GLU A 73 8.55 -8.21 -1.03
C GLU A 73 9.92 -7.98 -0.35
N GLY A 74 10.32 -8.88 0.55
CA GLY A 74 11.66 -8.90 1.14
C GLY A 74 11.91 -7.93 2.30
N TYR A 75 10.95 -7.08 2.64
CA TYR A 75 11.03 -6.22 3.82
C TYR A 75 10.64 -6.98 5.11
N PRO A 76 11.30 -6.69 6.25
CA PRO A 76 10.90 -7.22 7.54
C PRO A 76 9.56 -6.63 8.00
N THR A 77 8.98 -7.20 9.05
CA THR A 77 7.81 -6.63 9.73
C THR A 77 8.15 -6.41 11.22
N PRO A 78 8.03 -5.19 11.76
CA PRO A 78 7.60 -3.97 11.08
C PRO A 78 8.65 -3.34 10.15
N TYR A 79 8.20 -2.51 9.21
CA TYR A 79 9.05 -1.63 8.41
C TYR A 79 8.44 -0.23 8.37
N GLN A 80 9.23 0.82 8.62
CA GLN A 80 8.72 2.20 8.79
C GLN A 80 7.57 2.31 9.82
N GLY A 81 7.58 1.42 10.83
CA GLY A 81 6.53 1.31 11.85
C GLY A 81 5.24 0.63 11.39
N ILE A 82 5.14 0.19 10.14
CA ILE A 82 3.96 -0.50 9.58
C ILE A 82 4.06 -2.01 9.83
N LYS A 83 2.96 -2.64 10.23
CA LYS A 83 2.78 -4.11 10.28
C LYS A 83 2.66 -4.67 8.87
N LEU A 84 3.79 -4.71 8.16
CA LEU A 84 3.81 -4.98 6.72
C LEU A 84 3.25 -6.35 6.34
N GLN A 85 3.33 -7.37 7.22
CA GLN A 85 2.76 -8.69 6.93
C GLN A 85 1.27 -8.61 6.60
N LYS A 86 0.48 -7.89 7.41
CA LYS A 86 -0.96 -7.74 7.17
C LYS A 86 -1.25 -7.09 5.81
N LEU A 87 -0.48 -6.06 5.46
CA LEU A 87 -0.65 -5.38 4.17
C LEU A 87 -0.30 -6.31 3.00
N ARG A 88 0.71 -7.17 3.15
CA ARG A 88 1.05 -8.21 2.17
C ARG A 88 -0.07 -9.24 2.04
N ASP A 89 -0.66 -9.68 3.16
CA ASP A 89 -1.76 -10.64 3.14
C ASP A 89 -2.99 -10.06 2.43
N ASP A 90 -3.34 -8.79 2.72
CA ASP A 90 -4.43 -8.10 2.02
C ASP A 90 -4.14 -7.99 0.51
N LEU A 91 -2.89 -7.64 0.14
CA LEU A 91 -2.44 -7.57 -1.26
C LEU A 91 -2.52 -8.92 -1.97
N GLU A 92 -2.18 -10.03 -1.31
CA GLU A 92 -2.31 -11.37 -1.88
C GLU A 92 -3.77 -11.76 -2.10
N GLY A 93 -4.68 -11.35 -1.21
CA GLY A 93 -6.12 -11.50 -1.45
C GLY A 93 -6.59 -10.77 -2.71
N TRP A 94 -6.11 -9.54 -2.93
CA TRP A 94 -6.37 -8.78 -4.15
C TRP A 94 -5.73 -9.42 -5.39
N TRP A 95 -4.56 -10.01 -5.24
CA TRP A 95 -3.91 -10.75 -6.33
C TRP A 95 -4.70 -11.98 -6.73
N ASP A 96 -5.16 -12.77 -5.75
CA ASP A 96 -5.96 -13.96 -5.97
C ASP A 96 -7.28 -13.64 -6.67
N TYR A 97 -7.90 -12.52 -6.32
CA TYR A 97 -9.04 -11.98 -7.07
C TYR A 97 -8.65 -11.57 -8.50
N ALA A 98 -7.56 -10.83 -8.67
CA ALA A 98 -7.11 -10.33 -9.97
C ALA A 98 -6.83 -11.45 -10.98
N ILE A 99 -6.31 -12.58 -10.52
CA ILE A 99 -6.01 -13.75 -11.37
C ILE A 99 -7.20 -14.74 -11.48
N GLY A 100 -8.33 -14.44 -10.86
CA GLY A 100 -9.51 -15.30 -10.86
C GLY A 100 -9.42 -16.56 -9.98
N ARG A 101 -8.43 -16.63 -9.07
CA ARG A 101 -8.36 -17.68 -8.05
C ARG A 101 -9.44 -17.50 -6.99
N SER A 102 -9.78 -16.26 -6.66
CA SER A 102 -10.94 -15.90 -5.86
C SER A 102 -12.05 -15.32 -6.74
N LYS A 103 -13.30 -15.74 -6.51
CA LYS A 103 -14.49 -15.15 -7.14
C LYS A 103 -15.06 -13.97 -6.33
N THR A 104 -14.67 -13.84 -5.06
CA THR A 104 -15.11 -12.77 -4.18
C THR A 104 -14.08 -11.64 -4.19
N THR A 105 -14.57 -10.42 -4.36
CA THR A 105 -13.74 -9.22 -4.19
C THR A 105 -13.33 -9.12 -2.71
N PRO A 106 -12.03 -8.98 -2.40
CA PRO A 106 -11.58 -8.79 -1.03
C PRO A 106 -12.08 -7.46 -0.46
N GLY A 107 -12.10 -7.35 0.86
CA GLY A 107 -12.24 -6.05 1.50
C GLY A 107 -11.07 -5.13 1.12
N PHE A 108 -11.29 -3.82 1.15
CA PHE A 108 -10.18 -2.89 0.99
C PHE A 108 -9.16 -3.06 2.13
N PRO A 109 -7.86 -3.06 1.79
CA PRO A 109 -6.79 -3.27 2.75
C PRO A 109 -6.78 -2.19 3.84
N HIS A 110 -6.23 -2.53 4.99
CA HIS A 110 -6.06 -1.60 6.10
C HIS A 110 -4.63 -1.66 6.63
N ILE A 111 -3.92 -0.54 6.57
CA ILE A 111 -2.55 -0.40 7.04
C ILE A 111 -2.56 -0.11 8.54
N GLU A 112 -1.88 -0.96 9.32
CA GLU A 112 -1.71 -0.79 10.75
C GLU A 112 -0.27 -0.39 11.08
N PHE A 113 -0.11 0.57 11.99
CA PHE A 113 1.16 0.80 12.66
C PHE A 113 1.34 -0.18 13.83
N THR A 114 2.57 -0.58 14.13
CA THR A 114 2.88 -1.17 15.44
C THR A 114 2.55 -0.14 16.50
N GLN A 115 1.80 -0.53 17.53
CA GLN A 115 1.53 0.37 18.66
C GLN A 115 2.87 0.86 19.22
N GLY A 116 3.09 2.17 19.19
CA GLY A 116 4.05 2.77 20.10
C GLY A 116 3.46 2.56 21.50
N ILE A 117 4.23 1.92 22.38
CA ILE A 117 4.00 2.03 23.82
C ILE A 117 3.76 3.53 24.08
N ILE A 118 2.56 3.87 24.54
CA ILE A 118 2.34 5.16 25.19
C ILE A 118 3.18 5.07 26.45
N LEU A 119 4.44 5.52 26.39
CA LEU A 119 5.15 5.92 27.59
C LEU A 119 4.52 7.24 27.99
N GLY A 120 3.41 7.12 28.72
CA GLY A 120 2.89 8.15 29.61
C GLY A 120 3.42 7.89 31.00
#